data_AF-A0A0E3MTD3-F1
#
_entry.id   AF-A0A0E3MTD3-F1
#
_cell.length_a   1.000
_cell.length_b   1.000
_cell.length_c   1.000
_cell.angle_alpha   90.00
_cell.angle_beta   90.00
_cell.angle_gamma   90.00
#
_symmetry.space_group_name_H-M   'P 1'
#
loop_
_entity.id
_entity.type
_entity.pdbx_description
1 polymer ?
#
loop_
_entity_poly.entity_id
_entity_poly.type
_entity_poly.pdbx_seq_one_letter_code
_entity_poly.pdbx_strand_id
1 'polypeptide(L)' 'LRSSAEAAECMKKLRQILRYIGSCDGDMEKGSLRCDANVSVRLKGSSTFGTRCEIK' A
#
# COMPACT_ATOMS: atom_id res chain seq x y z
N LEU A 1 3.82 -2.72 7.78
CA LEU A 1 2.42 -2.47 7.38
C LEU A 1 1.49 -3.16 8.36
N ARG A 2 1.32 -2.54 9.51
CA ARG A 2 0.40 -2.98 10.57
C ARG A 2 -0.70 -1.94 10.84
N SER A 3 -0.66 -0.80 10.15
CA SER A 3 -1.67 0.25 10.21
C SER A 3 -1.91 0.86 8.83
N SER A 4 -3.07 1.49 8.65
CA SER A 4 -3.41 2.25 7.45
C SER A 4 -2.47 3.44 7.23
N ALA A 5 -2.04 4.10 8.32
CA ALA A 5 -1.10 5.21 8.25
C ALA A 5 0.27 4.78 7.69
N GLU A 6 0.81 3.64 8.14
CA GLU A 6 2.03 3.08 7.56
C GLU A 6 1.87 2.75 6.06
N ALA A 7 0.69 2.29 5.65
CA ALA A 7 0.38 2.00 4.24
C ALA A 7 0.42 3.27 3.39
N ALA A 8 -0.22 4.34 3.86
CA ALA A 8 -0.18 5.63 3.19
C ALA A 8 1.25 6.17 3.08
N GLU A 9 2.03 6.12 4.15
CA GLU A 9 3.42 6.59 4.13
C GLU A 9 4.34 5.74 3.25
N CYS A 10 4.13 4.42 3.21
CA CYS A 10 4.84 3.53 2.29
C CYS A 10 4.58 3.94 0.83
N MET A 11 3.31 4.15 0.47
CA MET A 11 2.94 4.55 -0.89
C MET A 11 3.46 5.94 -1.26
N LYS A 12 3.45 6.89 -0.33
CA LYS A 12 4.04 8.22 -0.55
C LYS A 12 5.54 8.15 -0.82
N LYS A 13 6.27 7.35 -0.04
CA LYS A 13 7.72 7.13 -0.24
C LYS A 13 8.01 6.45 -1.57
N LEU A 14 7.25 5.41 -1.92
CA LEU A 14 7.37 4.73 -3.20
C LEU A 14 7.17 5.71 -4.36
N ARG A 15 6.11 6.54 -4.29
CA ARG A 15 5.84 7.60 -5.26
C ARG A 15 6.97 8.64 -5.33
N GLN A 16 7.60 9.00 -4.22
CA GLN A 16 8.76 9.91 -4.24
C GLN A 16 9.94 9.29 -4.97
N ILE A 17 10.26 8.02 -4.71
CA ILE A 17 11.36 7.31 -5.36
C ILE A 17 11.11 7.20 -6.88
N LEU A 18 9.90 6.80 -7.28
CA LEU A 18 9.54 6.66 -8.70
C LEU A 18 9.63 7.98 -9.47
N ARG A 19 9.16 9.07 -8.86
CA ARG A 19 9.30 10.42 -9.42
C ARG A 19 10.74 10.89 -9.47
N TYR A 20 11.55 10.54 -8.47
CA TYR A 20 12.96 10.90 -8.43
C TYR A 20 13.76 10.21 -9.55
N ILE A 21 13.42 8.96 -9.87
CA ILE A 21 14.03 8.20 -10.98
C ILE A 21 13.51 8.70 -12.34
N GLY A 22 12.39 9.42 -12.38
CA GLY A 22 11.80 9.95 -13.61
C GLY A 22 11.12 8.88 -14.49
N SER A 23 10.91 7.67 -13.97
CA SER A 23 10.29 6.58 -14.73
C SER A 23 8.78 6.69 -14.81
N CYS A 24 8.12 7.33 -13.82
CA CYS A 24 6.70 7.65 -13.87
C CYS A 24 6.34 8.86 -13.00
N ASP A 25 5.25 9.55 -13.34
CA ASP A 25 4.75 10.71 -12.58
C ASP A 25 4.12 10.30 -11.23
N GLY A 26 3.80 9.02 -11.07
CA GLY A 26 3.23 8.48 -9.83
C GLY A 26 1.88 9.11 -9.46
N ASP A 27 1.14 9.58 -10.46
CA ASP A 27 -0.16 10.23 -10.34
C ASP A 27 -1.29 9.19 -10.32
N MET A 28 -2.04 9.15 -9.23
CA MET A 28 -3.16 8.22 -9.04
C MET A 28 -4.42 8.70 -9.77
N GLU A 29 -4.63 10.00 -9.96
CA GLU A 29 -5.81 10.54 -10.66
C GLU A 29 -5.75 10.23 -12.16
N LYS A 30 -4.55 10.31 -12.74
CA LYS A 30 -4.31 9.93 -14.14
C LYS A 30 -4.13 8.42 -14.33
N GLY A 31 -4.19 7.63 -13.26
CA GLY A 31 -4.05 6.17 -13.31
C GLY A 31 -2.63 5.67 -13.59
N SER A 32 -1.62 6.54 -13.51
CA SER A 32 -0.20 6.20 -13.69
C SER A 32 0.41 5.48 -12.47
N LEU A 33 -0.28 5.53 -11.33
CA LEU A 33 0.00 4.72 -10.15
C LEU A 33 -1.29 4.07 -9.66
N ARG A 34 -1.30 2.75 -9.53
CA ARG A 34 -2.41 1.96 -8.97
C ARG A 34 -1.91 1.11 -7.83
N CYS A 35 -2.76 0.84 -6.85
CA CYS A 35 -2.39 0.07 -5.67
C CYS A 35 -3.58 -0.74 -5.16
N ASP A 36 -3.46 -2.07 -5.22
CA ASP A 36 -4.39 -2.97 -4.56
C ASP A 36 -3.92 -3.23 -3.13
N ALA A 37 -4.81 -3.07 -2.15
CA ALA A 37 -4.50 -3.29 -0.75
C ALA A 37 -5.02 -4.65 -0.27
N ASN A 38 -4.11 -5.50 0.21
CA ASN A 38 -4.44 -6.78 0.83
C ASN A 38 -4.41 -6.65 2.35
N VAL A 39 -5.57 -6.82 2.99
CA VAL A 39 -5.74 -6.63 4.43
C VAL A 39 -6.21 -7.94 5.06
N SER A 40 -5.60 -8.32 6.18
CA SER A 40 -6.05 -9.42 7.04
C SER A 40 -5.89 -8.99 8.49
N VAL A 41 -6.92 -9.21 9.30
CA VAL A 41 -6.93 -8.89 10.72
C VAL A 41 -6.67 -10.18 11.50
N ARG A 42 -5.88 -10.09 12.57
CA ARG A 42 -5.61 -11.20 13.48
C ARG A 42 -5.51 -10.72 14.93
N LEU A 43 -5.84 -11.61 15.86
CA LEU A 43 -5.63 -11.37 17.29
C LEU A 43 -4.14 -11.13 17.60
N LYS A 44 -3.87 -10.18 18.50
CA LYS A 44 -2.52 -9.84 18.93
C LYS A 44 -1.87 -11.06 19.59
N GLY A 45 -0.75 -11.53 19.04
CA GLY A 45 -0.05 -12.73 19.49
C GLY A 45 -0.38 -14.00 18.71
N SER A 46 -1.41 -14.00 17.85
CA SER A 46 -1.68 -15.14 16.98
C SER A 46 -0.71 -15.19 15.79
N SER A 47 -0.21 -16.40 15.48
CA SER A 47 0.58 -16.67 14.27
C SER A 47 -0.28 -16.84 13.02
N THR A 48 -1.56 -17.21 13.18
CA THR A 48 -2.48 -17.42 12.06
C THR A 48 -3.03 -16.10 11.51
N PHE A 49 -3.09 -16.00 10.19
CA PHE A 49 -3.76 -14.91 9.50
C PHE A 49 -5.26 -15.21 9.43
N GLY A 50 -6.09 -14.19 9.67
CA GLY A 50 -7.54 -14.28 9.46
C GLY A 50 -7.90 -14.15 7.97
N THR A 51 -9.18 -14.03 7.69
CA THR A 51 -9.70 -13.86 6.33
C THR A 51 -9.04 -12.67 5.62
N ARG A 52 -8.55 -12.91 4.40
CA ARG A 52 -7.99 -11.86 3.54
C ARG A 52 -9.13 -11.11 2.86
N CYS A 53 -9.07 -9.79 2.95
CA CYS A 53 -9.85 -8.86 2.15
C CYS A 53 -8.92 -8.18 1.15
N GLU A 54 -9.31 -8.17 -0.12
CA GLU A 54 -8.63 -7.46 -1.18
C GLU A 54 -9.46 -6.21 -1.53
N ILE A 55 -8.80 -5.06 -1.47
CA ILE A 55 -9.36 -3.77 -1.86
C ILE A 55 -8.66 -3.39 -3.17
N LYS A 56 -9.44 -3.29 -4.24
CA LYS A 56 -8.99 -2.81 -5.54
C LYS A 56 -9.29 -1.33 -5.70
#